data_AF-M0PGY6-F1
#
_entry.id   AF-M0PGY6-F1
#
_cell.length_a   1.000
_cell.length_b   1.000
_cell.length_c   1.000
_cell.angle_alpha   90.00
_cell.angle_beta   90.00
_cell.angle_gamma   90.00
#
_symmetry.space_group_name_H-M   'P 1'
#
loop_
_entity.id
_entity.type
_entity.pdbx_description
1 polymer ?
#
loop_
_entity_poly.entity_id
_entity_poly.type
_entity_poly.pdbx_seq_one_letter_code
_entity_poly.pdbx_strand_id
1 'polypeptide(L)' 'MSSERVVGAAENVDKRGSSEPEPYEVDVDERRVLYCTCITCKETETLLLEVGDDSPWDHDAMNASHEVEYWREA' A
#
# COMPACT_ATOMS: atom_id res chain seq x y z
N MET A 1 15.89 -32.95 -34.01
CA MET A 1 16.51 -32.07 -32.99
C MET A 1 15.69 -30.78 -32.95
N SER A 2 14.62 -30.75 -32.15
CA SER A 2 13.87 -29.50 -31.93
C SER A 2 14.68 -28.62 -30.99
N SER A 3 15.09 -27.45 -31.45
CA SER A 3 15.72 -26.43 -30.61
C SER A 3 14.62 -25.44 -30.21
N GLU A 4 13.92 -25.75 -29.12
CA GLU A 4 13.05 -24.79 -28.45
C GLU A 4 13.93 -23.75 -27.75
N ARG A 5 14.04 -22.56 -28.36
CA ARG A 5 14.61 -21.39 -27.70
C ARG A 5 13.48 -20.71 -26.93
N VAL A 6 13.43 -20.95 -25.63
CA VAL A 6 12.62 -20.16 -24.71
C VAL A 6 13.23 -18.77 -24.62
N VAL A 7 12.67 -17.80 -25.34
CA VAL A 7 12.96 -16.37 -25.14
C VAL A 7 12.00 -15.89 -24.05
N GLY A 8 12.44 -15.99 -22.80
CA GLY A 8 11.74 -15.39 -21.67
C GLY A 8 11.93 -13.88 -21.71
N ALA A 9 11.05 -13.18 -22.43
CA ALA A 9 10.85 -11.75 -22.28
C ALA A 9 10.10 -11.52 -20.95
N ALA A 10 10.84 -11.25 -19.90
CA ALA A 10 10.30 -10.52 -18.76
C ALA A 10 11.31 -9.42 -18.46
N GLU A 11 10.94 -8.18 -18.77
CA GLU A 11 11.61 -7.04 -18.19
C GLU A 11 11.52 -7.24 -16.67
N ASN A 12 12.67 -7.28 -16.00
CA ASN A 12 12.73 -7.23 -14.55
C ASN A 12 12.33 -5.79 -14.18
N VAL A 13 11.04 -5.47 -14.32
CA VAL A 13 10.48 -4.23 -13.82
C VAL A 13 10.73 -4.28 -12.33
N ASP A 14 11.63 -3.43 -11.87
CA ASP A 14 11.87 -3.19 -10.46
C ASP A 14 10.57 -2.61 -9.90
N LYS A 15 9.68 -3.49 -9.43
CA LYS A 15 8.39 -3.15 -8.80
C LYS A 15 8.62 -2.67 -7.37
N ARG A 16 9.75 -2.02 -7.07
CA ARG A 16 9.83 -1.15 -5.91
C ARG A 16 8.85 -0.02 -6.21
N GLY A 17 7.61 -0.19 -5.74
CA GLY A 17 6.62 0.88 -5.68
C GLY A 17 7.29 2.13 -5.12
N SER A 18 6.84 3.29 -5.58
CA SER A 18 7.36 4.62 -5.23
C SER A 18 7.99 4.61 -3.84
N SER A 19 9.27 4.98 -3.74
CA SER A 19 9.99 5.06 -2.45
C SER A 19 9.48 6.20 -1.55
N GLU A 20 8.27 6.68 -1.81
CA GLU A 20 7.60 7.70 -1.05
C GLU A 20 6.90 7.01 0.13
N PRO A 21 7.04 7.55 1.35
CA PRO A 21 6.37 7.00 2.52
C PRO A 21 4.85 7.07 2.35
N GLU A 22 4.16 6.05 2.86
CA GLU A 22 2.70 6.00 2.86
C GLU A 22 2.09 7.07 3.78
N PRO A 23 0.83 7.48 3.57
CA PRO A 23 0.20 8.52 4.38
C PRO A 23 0.13 8.22 5.88
N TYR A 24 0.22 6.97 6.33
CA TYR A 24 0.31 6.65 7.75
C TYR A 24 1.74 6.78 8.32
N GLU A 25 2.77 6.83 7.47
CA GLU A 25 4.19 6.91 7.85
C GLU A 25 4.71 8.35 7.97
N VAL A 26 3.95 9.35 7.49
CA VAL A 26 4.36 10.78 7.48
C VAL A 26 3.69 11.59 8.58
N ASP A 27 4.31 12.69 9.01
CA ASP A 27 3.81 13.61 10.07
C ASP A 27 3.45 12.89 11.39
N VAL A 28 4.25 11.90 11.77
CA VAL A 28 4.04 11.09 12.98
C VAL A 28 4.17 11.87 14.28
N ASP A 29 4.66 13.10 14.24
CA ASP A 29 4.75 14.01 15.40
C ASP A 29 3.40 14.68 15.74
N GLU A 30 2.36 14.47 14.93
CA GLU A 30 1.00 14.96 15.18
C GLU A 30 -0.07 13.86 15.08
N ARG A 31 -1.25 14.15 15.66
CA ARG A 31 -2.43 13.29 15.54
C ARG A 31 -3.01 13.44 14.15
N ARG A 32 -3.37 12.31 13.53
CA ARG A 32 -3.82 12.27 12.14
C ARG A 32 -5.12 11.50 12.00
N VAL A 33 -5.93 11.91 11.03
CA VAL A 33 -7.11 11.17 10.59
C VAL A 33 -6.85 10.72 9.16
N LEU A 34 -6.85 9.41 8.94
CA LEU A 34 -6.72 8.84 7.61
C LEU A 34 -8.03 8.17 7.22
N TYR A 35 -8.40 8.33 5.97
CA TYR A 35 -9.46 7.57 5.36
C TYR A 35 -8.82 6.51 4.48
N CYS A 36 -9.24 5.27 4.67
CA CYS A 36 -8.69 4.11 4.00
C CYS A 36 -9.79 3.47 3.17
N THR A 37 -9.47 3.07 1.94
CA THR A 37 -10.37 2.25 1.14
C THR A 37 -9.61 1.15 0.45
N CYS A 38 -10.06 -0.08 0.66
CA CYS A 38 -9.60 -1.21 -0.10
C CYS A 38 -10.27 -1.19 -1.48
N ILE A 39 -9.51 -0.88 -2.53
CA ILE A 39 -10.06 -0.83 -3.89
C ILE A 39 -10.39 -2.23 -4.44
N THR A 40 -9.87 -3.29 -3.83
CA THR A 40 -10.15 -4.69 -4.17
C THR A 40 -11.53 -5.14 -3.70
N CYS A 41 -11.85 -4.97 -2.40
CA CYS A 41 -13.10 -5.46 -1.80
C CYS A 41 -14.12 -4.36 -1.47
N LYS A 42 -13.74 -3.08 -1.64
CA LYS A 42 -14.56 -1.88 -1.34
C LYS A 42 -14.86 -1.65 0.14
N GLU A 43 -14.12 -2.31 1.03
CA GLU A 43 -14.17 -2.01 2.45
C GLU A 43 -13.46 -0.69 2.74
N THR A 44 -13.98 0.05 3.73
CA THR A 44 -13.52 1.39 4.06
C THR A 44 -13.41 1.55 5.57
N GLU A 45 -12.39 2.26 6.03
CA GLU A 45 -12.22 2.59 7.44
C GLU A 45 -11.67 4.01 7.61
N THR A 46 -11.94 4.62 8.76
CA THR A 46 -11.29 5.87 9.17
C THR A 46 -10.36 5.56 10.34
N LEU A 47 -9.06 5.72 10.13
CA LEU A 47 -8.06 5.54 11.16
C LEU A 47 -7.86 6.85 11.94
N LEU A 48 -7.79 6.73 13.26
CA LEU A 48 -7.46 7.80 14.18
C LEU A 48 -6.08 7.49 14.77
N LEU A 49 -5.03 8.00 14.14
CA LEU A 49 -3.64 7.73 14.54
C LEU A 49 -3.20 8.76 15.59
N GLU A 50 -2.71 8.26 16.71
CA GLU A 50 -2.12 9.10 17.77
C GLU A 50 -0.68 9.50 17.41
N VAL A 51 -0.10 10.40 18.21
CA VAL A 51 1.29 10.84 18.02
C VAL A 51 2.24 9.64 18.15
N GLY A 52 3.06 9.44 17.13
CA GLY A 52 4.03 8.35 17.01
C GLY A 52 3.47 7.04 16.42
N ASP A 53 2.19 6.97 16.10
CA ASP A 53 1.58 5.77 15.51
C ASP A 53 1.70 5.76 13.99
N ASP A 54 2.47 4.82 13.45
CA ASP A 54 2.69 4.61 12.01
C ASP A 54 2.07 3.28 11.53
N SER A 55 1.08 2.77 12.26
CA SER A 55 0.45 1.50 11.92
C SER A 55 -0.46 1.65 10.68
N PRO A 56 -0.37 0.73 9.69
CA PRO A 56 -1.33 0.66 8.60
C PRO A 56 -2.69 0.17 9.10
N TRP A 57 -3.70 0.23 8.23
CA TRP A 57 -4.98 -0.40 8.53
C TRP A 57 -4.81 -1.93 8.64
N ASP A 58 -5.38 -2.55 9.68
CA ASP A 58 -5.30 -4.00 9.90
C ASP A 58 -5.73 -4.81 8.67
N HIS A 59 -6.71 -4.32 7.90
CA HIS A 59 -7.17 -4.96 6.68
C HIS A 59 -6.07 -5.07 5.62
N ASP A 60 -5.24 -4.04 5.47
CA ASP A 60 -4.10 -4.04 4.56
C ASP A 60 -3.06 -5.08 5.00
N ALA A 61 -2.72 -5.07 6.29
CA ALA A 61 -1.78 -6.02 6.88
C ALA A 61 -2.24 -7.49 6.78
N MET A 62 -3.55 -7.73 6.88
CA MET A 62 -4.14 -9.08 6.84
C MET A 62 -4.40 -9.60 5.42
N ASN A 63 -4.52 -8.72 4.42
CA ASN A 63 -4.91 -9.09 3.06
C ASN A 63 -3.84 -8.70 2.03
N ALA A 64 -2.73 -9.44 1.98
CA ALA A 64 -1.59 -9.15 1.10
C ALA A 64 -1.88 -9.10 -0.41
N SER A 65 -3.04 -9.59 -0.88
CA SER A 65 -3.48 -9.48 -2.27
C SER A 65 -4.44 -8.32 -2.53
N HIS A 66 -4.80 -7.57 -1.50
CA HIS A 66 -5.64 -6.39 -1.60
C HIS A 66 -4.77 -5.16 -1.86
N GLU A 67 -5.37 -4.16 -2.48
CA GLU A 67 -4.79 -2.84 -2.66
C GLU A 67 -5.64 -1.85 -1.87
N VAL A 68 -4.97 -1.05 -1.04
CA VAL A 68 -5.58 -0.06 -0.15
C VAL A 68 -5.05 1.31 -0.51
N GLU A 69 -5.96 2.26 -0.68
CA GLU A 69 -5.64 3.67 -0.82
C GLU A 69 -5.86 4.38 0.53
N TYR A 70 -4.89 5.20 0.92
CA TYR A 70 -4.92 6.05 2.11
C TYR A 70 -4.99 7.52 1.68
N TRP A 71 -5.86 8.31 2.32
CA TRP A 71 -5.91 9.75 2.08
C TRP A 71 -6.19 10.56 3.33
N ARG A 72 -5.78 11.82 3.29
CA ARG A 72 -6.05 12.86 4.28
C ARG A 72 -6.94 13.94 3.66
N GLU A 73 -7.74 14.62 4.47
CA GLU A 73 -8.34 15.88 4.04
C GLU A 73 -7.23 16.94 3.91
N ALA A 74 -7.26 17.68 2.80
CA ALA A 74 -6.27 18.71 2.45
C ALA A 74 -6.50 20.04 3.18
#